data_AF-A0A0S8B666-F1
#
_entry.id   AF-A0A0S8B666-F1
#
_cell.length_a   1.000
_cell.length_b   1.000
_cell.length_c   1.000
_cell.angle_alpha   90.00
_cell.angle_beta   90.00
_cell.angle_gamma   90.00
#
_symmetry.space_group_name_H-M   'P 1'
#
loop_
_entity.id
_entity.type
_entity.pdbx_description
1 polymer ?
#
loop_
_entity_poly.entity_id
_entity_poly.type
_entity_poly.pdbx_seq_one_letter_code
_entity_poly.pdbx_strand_id
1 'polypeptide(L)'
;MGIGPQGLDARLPGAQDVLEPFRTLMAQADTRIELARACLMIARDAYPELDMAYYLGQIERFGMRLRAQVGQRGVEEKVIALNEFMFGELGFAGNFDAYYDPRNSYLNEVIDRRTGIPISLSILYIELGRRIGLPLEGVSFPGHFLVRLRLRGGMLVLDAFAGGAPQSEDDLRERIERVVPKGAAGGIPLESLPLEQFLEPASHRQILARVLRNLKSIYRDADEPAQLLKVLNRILVVTPDASAELRDRGLLYQRLECWQPALADLAAYVERAPDAPDGEDVRLQLMALRAQCARMN
;
A
#
# COMPACT_ATOMS: atom_id res chain seq x y z
N MET A 1 32.37 7.73 7.39
CA MET A 1 31.94 9.12 7.15
C MET A 1 30.47 9.19 7.50
N GLY A 2 30.16 9.69 8.70
CA GLY A 2 28.81 9.71 9.24
C GLY A 2 27.94 10.72 8.49
N ILE A 3 26.77 10.28 8.05
CA ILE A 3 25.73 11.17 7.53
C ILE A 3 25.13 11.84 8.76
N GLY A 4 25.45 13.13 8.97
CA GLY A 4 24.92 13.91 10.08
C GLY A 4 23.40 14.15 9.95
N PRO A 5 22.74 14.61 11.03
CA PRO A 5 21.28 14.67 11.17
C PRO A 5 20.60 15.78 10.34
N GLN A 6 21.24 16.32 9.30
CA GLN A 6 20.72 17.43 8.51
C GLN A 6 19.67 17.04 7.45
N GLY A 7 19.30 15.76 7.35
CA GLY A 7 18.30 15.27 6.39
C GLY A 7 17.01 14.72 6.99
N LEU A 8 16.86 14.75 8.32
CA LEU A 8 15.78 14.08 9.06
C LEU A 8 14.95 15.11 9.83
N ASP A 9 14.24 15.92 9.05
CA ASP A 9 13.16 16.85 9.40
C ASP A 9 13.06 17.29 10.88
N ALA A 10 14.04 18.09 11.31
CA ALA A 10 13.83 19.12 12.32
C ALA A 10 13.49 20.41 11.57
N ARG A 11 12.23 20.85 11.68
CA ARG A 11 11.65 21.98 10.94
C ARG A 11 12.60 23.19 10.86
N LEU A 12 13.28 23.34 9.71
CA LEU A 12 13.99 24.54 9.32
C LEU A 12 12.96 25.53 8.72
N PRO A 13 12.97 26.83 9.09
CA PRO A 13 12.12 27.82 8.44
C PRO A 13 12.48 27.92 6.95
N GLY A 14 11.56 27.49 6.07
CA GLY A 14 11.73 27.54 4.61
C GLY A 14 11.81 26.19 3.88
N ALA A 15 11.88 25.06 4.59
CA ALA A 15 11.74 23.74 3.96
C ALA A 15 10.24 23.49 3.64
N GLN A 16 9.90 23.28 2.36
CA GLN A 16 8.55 22.87 1.98
C GLN A 16 8.26 21.48 2.57
N ASP A 17 7.12 21.32 3.25
CA ASP A 17 6.68 20.00 3.74
C ASP A 17 6.41 19.08 2.53
N VAL A 18 7.33 18.12 2.32
CA VAL A 18 7.30 17.16 1.21
C VAL A 18 6.07 16.24 1.28
N LEU A 19 5.40 16.16 2.45
CA LEU A 19 4.17 15.40 2.65
C LEU A 19 2.91 16.22 2.37
N GLU A 20 2.96 17.56 2.38
CA GLU A 20 1.77 18.41 2.30
C GLU A 20 0.90 18.14 1.06
N PRO A 21 1.45 17.97 -0.15
CA PRO A 21 0.64 17.58 -1.30
C PRO A 21 -0.10 16.25 -1.10
N PHE A 22 0.52 15.30 -0.40
CA PHE A 22 -0.08 13.99 -0.13
C PHE A 22 -1.13 14.06 0.98
N ARG A 23 -0.92 14.89 2.01
CA ARG A 23 -1.94 15.21 3.02
C ARG A 23 -3.17 15.83 2.35
N THR A 24 -2.96 16.78 1.44
CA THR A 24 -4.04 17.41 0.67
C THR A 24 -4.82 16.38 -0.15
N LEU A 25 -4.14 15.42 -0.79
CA LEU A 25 -4.80 14.32 -1.50
C LEU A 25 -5.57 13.40 -0.54
N MET A 26 -4.99 13.02 0.60
CA MET A 26 -5.61 12.14 1.59
C MET A 26 -6.74 12.80 2.38
N ALA A 27 -6.85 14.13 2.38
CA ALA A 27 -7.96 14.87 3.00
C ALA A 27 -9.26 14.83 2.17
N GLN A 28 -9.19 14.40 0.91
CA GLN A 28 -10.37 14.30 0.04
C GLN A 28 -11.27 13.11 0.43
N ALA A 29 -12.51 13.10 -0.07
CA ALA A 29 -13.34 11.89 0.01
C ALA A 29 -12.61 10.69 -0.63
N ASP A 30 -12.78 9.48 -0.09
CA ASP A 30 -12.03 8.31 -0.53
C ASP A 30 -12.15 8.03 -2.04
N THR A 31 -13.36 8.16 -2.56
CA THR A 31 -13.67 8.00 -3.99
C THR A 31 -13.02 9.04 -4.91
N ARG A 32 -12.51 10.15 -4.36
CA ARG A 32 -11.78 11.19 -5.10
C ARG A 32 -10.27 11.02 -5.03
N ILE A 33 -9.76 10.08 -4.24
CA ILE A 33 -8.34 9.77 -4.19
C ILE A 33 -7.95 9.08 -5.50
N GLU A 34 -7.11 9.72 -6.31
CA GLU A 34 -6.55 9.12 -7.52
C GLU A 34 -5.45 8.11 -7.14
N LEU A 35 -5.74 6.82 -7.20
CA LEU A 35 -4.83 5.74 -6.77
C LEU A 35 -3.47 5.81 -7.47
N ALA A 36 -3.46 5.93 -8.80
CA ALA A 36 -2.21 6.02 -9.57
C ALA A 36 -1.36 7.23 -9.13
N ARG A 37 -1.98 8.40 -8.93
CA ARG A 37 -1.28 9.60 -8.47
C ARG A 37 -0.70 9.38 -7.07
N ALA A 38 -1.51 8.88 -6.13
CA ALA A 38 -1.06 8.63 -4.78
C ALA A 38 0.13 7.64 -4.73
N CYS A 39 0.10 6.59 -5.56
CA CYS A 39 1.21 5.64 -5.67
C CYS A 39 2.49 6.28 -6.25
N LEU A 40 2.37 7.17 -7.23
CA LEU A 40 3.53 7.91 -7.76
C LEU A 40 4.09 8.91 -6.73
N MET A 41 3.23 9.51 -5.90
CA MET A 41 3.68 10.36 -4.79
C MET A 41 4.45 9.57 -3.73
N ILE A 42 4.04 8.32 -3.45
CA ILE A 42 4.80 7.39 -2.60
C ILE A 42 6.14 7.04 -3.26
N ALA A 43 6.16 6.81 -4.58
CA ALA A 43 7.39 6.49 -5.30
C ALA A 43 8.44 7.61 -5.26
N ARG A 44 8.03 8.88 -5.15
CA ARG A 44 8.96 10.01 -5.01
C ARG A 44 9.85 9.95 -3.76
N ASP A 45 9.45 9.18 -2.75
CA ASP A 45 10.28 8.97 -1.55
C ASP A 45 11.59 8.23 -1.90
N ALA A 46 11.54 7.32 -2.88
CA ALA A 46 12.70 6.60 -3.42
C ALA A 46 13.28 7.26 -4.68
N TYR A 47 12.44 7.93 -5.47
CA TYR A 47 12.79 8.57 -6.75
C TYR A 47 12.41 10.07 -6.76
N PRO A 48 13.20 10.96 -6.10
CA PRO A 48 12.81 12.37 -5.91
C PRO A 48 12.52 13.14 -7.22
N GLU A 49 13.28 12.80 -8.27
CA GLU A 49 13.23 13.40 -9.62
C GLU A 49 12.17 12.76 -10.54
N LEU A 50 11.32 11.88 -10.01
CA LEU A 50 10.28 11.19 -10.78
C LEU A 50 9.31 12.18 -11.44
N ASP A 51 9.21 12.11 -12.78
CA ASP A 51 8.18 12.82 -13.54
C ASP A 51 6.82 12.09 -13.44
N MET A 52 6.03 12.46 -12.44
CA MET A 52 4.70 11.87 -12.24
C MET A 52 3.77 12.10 -13.45
N ALA A 53 3.91 13.22 -14.16
CA ALA A 53 3.04 13.53 -15.29
C ALA A 53 3.29 12.57 -16.46
N TYR A 54 4.56 12.21 -16.68
CA TYR A 54 4.94 11.17 -17.66
C TYR A 54 4.24 9.84 -17.38
N TYR A 55 4.31 9.32 -16.14
CA TYR A 55 3.72 8.02 -15.80
C TYR A 55 2.19 8.04 -15.81
N LEU A 56 1.56 9.10 -15.31
CA LEU A 56 0.11 9.28 -15.46
C LEU A 56 -0.30 9.29 -16.95
N GLY A 57 0.48 9.99 -17.79
CA GLY A 57 0.30 10.00 -19.23
C GLY A 57 0.49 8.62 -19.89
N GLN A 58 1.40 7.78 -19.39
CA GLN A 58 1.53 6.40 -19.86
C GLN A 58 0.26 5.58 -19.59
N ILE A 59 -0.30 5.67 -18.38
CA ILE A 59 -1.55 4.97 -18.04
C ILE A 59 -2.70 5.44 -18.93
N GLU A 60 -2.80 6.75 -19.22
CA GLU A 60 -3.79 7.26 -20.17
C GLU A 60 -3.58 6.73 -21.60
N ARG A 61 -2.33 6.68 -22.08
CA ARG A 61 -2.01 6.10 -23.39
C ARG A 61 -2.41 4.63 -23.48
N PHE A 62 -2.13 3.82 -22.45
CA PHE A 62 -2.58 2.44 -22.38
C PHE A 62 -4.11 2.35 -22.41
N GLY A 63 -4.78 3.20 -21.63
CA GLY A 63 -6.23 3.36 -21.64
C GLY A 63 -6.87 3.61 -23.00
N MET A 64 -6.34 4.59 -23.73
CA MET A 64 -6.84 4.97 -25.04
C MET A 64 -6.67 3.83 -26.05
N ARG A 65 -5.52 3.17 -26.04
CA ARG A 65 -5.26 1.99 -26.90
C ARG A 65 -6.24 0.87 -26.60
N LEU A 66 -6.39 0.51 -25.33
CA LEU A 66 -7.32 -0.53 -24.89
C LEU A 66 -8.76 -0.19 -25.27
N ARG A 67 -9.20 1.06 -25.06
CA ARG A 67 -10.54 1.52 -25.45
C ARG A 67 -10.79 1.38 -26.95
N ALA A 68 -9.80 1.69 -27.78
CA ALA A 68 -9.89 1.56 -29.23
C ALA A 68 -10.03 0.08 -29.67
N GLN A 69 -9.35 -0.85 -28.99
CA GLN A 69 -9.45 -2.29 -29.26
C GLN A 69 -10.79 -2.90 -28.80
N VAL A 70 -11.28 -2.43 -27.65
CA VAL A 70 -12.50 -2.96 -27.02
C VAL A 70 -13.78 -2.50 -27.72
N GLY A 71 -13.87 -1.24 -28.14
CA GLY A 71 -15.09 -0.69 -28.73
C GLY A 71 -16.32 -0.80 -27.80
N GLN A 72 -17.44 -1.31 -28.32
CA GLN A 72 -18.71 -1.45 -27.61
C GLN A 72 -18.99 -2.87 -27.08
N ARG A 73 -17.95 -3.68 -26.88
CA ARG A 73 -18.05 -5.05 -26.35
C ARG A 73 -18.77 -5.15 -25.00
N GLY A 74 -19.30 -6.34 -24.72
CA GLY A 74 -19.93 -6.70 -23.45
C GLY A 74 -18.95 -6.73 -22.28
N VAL A 75 -19.46 -6.93 -21.06
CA VAL A 75 -18.64 -6.91 -19.84
C VAL A 75 -17.62 -8.04 -19.81
N GLU A 76 -18.01 -9.28 -20.14
CA GLU A 76 -17.06 -10.41 -20.16
C GLU A 76 -15.96 -10.20 -21.23
N GLU A 77 -16.36 -9.78 -22.43
CA GLU A 77 -15.44 -9.49 -23.53
C GLU A 77 -14.45 -8.36 -23.21
N LYS A 78 -14.88 -7.38 -22.40
CA LYS A 78 -14.02 -6.32 -21.88
C LYS A 78 -12.96 -6.84 -20.91
N VAL A 79 -13.33 -7.78 -20.05
CA VAL A 79 -12.37 -8.42 -19.11
C VAL A 79 -11.33 -9.21 -19.90
N ILE A 80 -11.77 -10.01 -20.88
CA ILE A 80 -10.86 -10.77 -21.75
C ILE A 80 -9.90 -9.83 -22.48
N ALA A 81 -10.42 -8.78 -23.12
CA ALA A 81 -9.58 -7.80 -23.82
C ALA A 81 -8.61 -7.06 -22.89
N LEU A 82 -9.03 -6.75 -21.65
CA LEU A 82 -8.14 -6.16 -20.64
C LEU A 82 -7.01 -7.11 -20.27
N ASN A 83 -7.30 -8.40 -20.07
CA ASN A 83 -6.30 -9.42 -19.76
C ASN A 83 -5.30 -9.59 -20.92
N GLU A 84 -5.81 -9.78 -22.14
CA GLU A 84 -5.00 -9.92 -23.35
C GLU A 84 -4.10 -8.69 -23.57
N PHE A 85 -4.65 -7.50 -23.38
CA PHE A 85 -3.89 -6.27 -23.55
C PHE A 85 -2.83 -6.08 -22.47
N MET A 86 -3.19 -6.20 -21.19
CA MET A 86 -2.26 -5.90 -20.10
C MET A 86 -1.16 -6.95 -19.98
N PHE A 87 -1.53 -8.24 -20.02
CA PHE A 87 -0.59 -9.33 -19.75
C PHE A 87 0.00 -9.90 -21.05
N GLY A 88 -0.77 -9.94 -22.13
CA GLY A 88 -0.28 -10.40 -23.44
C GLY A 88 0.48 -9.31 -24.20
N GLU A 89 -0.19 -8.23 -24.59
CA GLU A 89 0.41 -7.19 -25.45
C GLU A 89 1.42 -6.30 -24.72
N LEU A 90 1.08 -5.86 -23.51
CA LEU A 90 1.95 -5.01 -22.70
C LEU A 90 2.96 -5.82 -21.88
N GLY A 91 2.78 -7.14 -21.76
CA GLY A 91 3.74 -8.04 -21.11
C GLY A 91 3.89 -7.80 -19.60
N PHE A 92 2.89 -7.22 -18.93
CA PHE A 92 2.92 -7.13 -17.47
C PHE A 92 2.90 -8.54 -16.86
N ALA A 93 3.69 -8.76 -15.82
CA ALA A 93 3.75 -10.05 -15.15
C ALA A 93 4.03 -9.93 -13.64
N GLY A 94 3.63 -10.94 -12.88
CA GLY A 94 4.02 -11.09 -11.49
C GLY A 94 5.52 -11.39 -11.34
N ASN A 95 6.18 -10.75 -10.38
CA ASN A 95 7.57 -11.07 -10.01
C ASN A 95 7.59 -12.20 -8.98
N PHE A 96 7.70 -13.44 -9.43
CA PHE A 96 7.79 -14.60 -8.53
C PHE A 96 9.21 -14.77 -7.96
N ASP A 97 10.24 -14.44 -8.72
CA ASP A 97 11.64 -14.71 -8.36
C ASP A 97 12.18 -13.72 -7.32
N ALA A 98 11.86 -12.44 -7.47
CA ALA A 98 12.31 -11.37 -6.59
C ALA A 98 11.11 -10.66 -5.96
N TYR A 99 10.21 -11.42 -5.32
CA TYR A 99 8.92 -10.93 -4.81
C TYR A 99 9.07 -9.71 -3.87
N TYR A 100 10.05 -9.75 -2.96
CA TYR A 100 10.30 -8.70 -1.97
C TYR A 100 11.19 -7.55 -2.47
N ASP A 101 11.48 -7.47 -3.77
CA ASP A 101 12.13 -6.30 -4.36
C ASP A 101 11.20 -5.07 -4.21
N PRO A 102 11.63 -3.96 -3.55
CA PRO A 102 10.79 -2.78 -3.35
C PRO A 102 10.31 -2.16 -4.67
N ARG A 103 11.06 -2.33 -5.78
CA ARG A 103 10.67 -1.87 -7.11
C ARG A 103 9.35 -2.47 -7.57
N ASN A 104 8.97 -3.66 -7.08
CA ASN A 104 7.68 -4.26 -7.43
C ASN A 104 6.48 -3.49 -6.83
N SER A 105 6.70 -2.66 -5.79
CA SER A 105 5.66 -1.87 -5.12
C SER A 105 5.59 -0.43 -5.62
N TYR A 106 6.60 0.06 -6.34
CA TYR A 106 6.63 1.42 -6.87
C TYR A 106 6.03 1.48 -8.28
N LEU A 107 4.98 2.27 -8.47
CA LEU A 107 4.20 2.24 -9.70
C LEU A 107 5.01 2.64 -10.95
N ASN A 108 5.99 3.54 -10.82
CA ASN A 108 6.88 3.90 -11.91
C ASN A 108 7.72 2.70 -12.38
N GLU A 109 8.34 1.99 -11.43
CA GLU A 109 9.14 0.80 -11.71
C GLU A 109 8.30 -0.34 -12.28
N VAL A 110 7.06 -0.50 -11.80
CA VAL A 110 6.14 -1.51 -12.34
C VAL A 110 5.79 -1.20 -13.80
N ILE A 111 5.54 0.08 -14.13
CA ILE A 111 5.24 0.51 -15.51
C ILE A 111 6.45 0.31 -16.44
N ASP A 112 7.65 0.64 -15.98
CA ASP A 112 8.86 0.55 -16.81
C ASP A 112 9.34 -0.89 -16.99
N ARG A 113 9.38 -1.66 -15.90
CA ARG A 113 9.86 -3.05 -15.90
C ARG A 113 8.80 -4.06 -16.36
N ARG A 114 7.52 -3.64 -16.37
CA ARG A 114 6.37 -4.52 -16.60
C ARG A 114 6.30 -5.68 -15.60
N THR A 115 6.83 -5.48 -14.40
CA THR A 115 6.81 -6.51 -13.35
C THR A 115 6.37 -5.92 -12.02
N GLY A 116 5.49 -6.62 -11.31
CA GLY A 116 4.94 -6.14 -10.04
C GLY A 116 4.56 -7.27 -9.08
N ILE A 117 3.92 -6.88 -7.99
CA ILE A 117 3.33 -7.76 -6.98
C ILE A 117 1.79 -7.66 -7.06
N PRO A 118 1.03 -8.52 -6.34
CA PRO A 118 -0.41 -8.57 -6.52
C PRO A 118 -1.13 -7.23 -6.43
N ILE A 119 -0.76 -6.39 -5.47
CA ILE A 119 -1.40 -5.09 -5.30
C ILE A 119 -1.02 -4.07 -6.37
N SER A 120 0.23 -4.03 -6.83
CA SER A 120 0.67 -3.03 -7.80
C SER A 120 0.14 -3.33 -9.20
N LEU A 121 0.10 -4.61 -9.59
CA LEU A 121 -0.57 -5.04 -10.83
C LEU A 121 -2.08 -4.82 -10.77
N SER A 122 -2.71 -5.09 -9.62
CA SER A 122 -4.16 -4.83 -9.45
C SER A 122 -4.51 -3.35 -9.54
N ILE A 123 -3.65 -2.44 -9.04
CA ILE A 123 -3.86 -1.00 -9.20
C ILE A 123 -3.87 -0.60 -10.67
N LEU A 124 -2.88 -1.07 -11.46
CA LEU A 124 -2.88 -0.83 -12.92
C LEU A 124 -4.11 -1.45 -13.59
N TYR A 125 -4.48 -2.66 -13.19
CA TYR A 125 -5.63 -3.37 -13.74
C TYR A 125 -6.95 -2.61 -13.50
N ILE A 126 -7.15 -2.08 -12.28
CA ILE A 126 -8.30 -1.22 -11.93
C ILE A 126 -8.28 0.08 -12.76
N GLU A 127 -7.12 0.72 -12.87
CA GLU A 127 -6.97 1.97 -13.64
C GLU A 127 -7.30 1.78 -15.12
N LEU A 128 -6.85 0.67 -15.73
CA LEU A 128 -7.16 0.35 -17.13
C LEU A 128 -8.64 -0.07 -17.30
N GLY A 129 -9.17 -0.89 -16.38
CA GLY A 129 -10.58 -1.28 -16.39
C GLY A 129 -11.53 -0.09 -16.34
N ARG A 130 -11.24 0.91 -15.48
CA ARG A 130 -12.01 2.16 -15.41
C ARG A 130 -12.10 2.88 -16.77
N ARG A 131 -11.01 2.84 -17.56
CA ARG A 131 -10.95 3.51 -18.87
C ARG A 131 -11.77 2.84 -19.96
N ILE A 132 -12.18 1.59 -19.76
CA ILE A 132 -13.14 0.88 -20.62
C ILE A 132 -14.51 0.69 -19.96
N GLY A 133 -14.76 1.36 -18.83
CA GLY A 133 -16.03 1.34 -18.12
C GLY A 133 -16.28 0.04 -17.34
N LEU A 134 -15.24 -0.68 -16.94
CA LEU A 134 -15.36 -1.78 -15.97
C LEU A 134 -15.23 -1.22 -14.54
N PRO A 135 -16.26 -1.37 -13.69
CA PRO A 135 -16.22 -0.94 -12.29
C PRO A 135 -15.49 -1.98 -11.44
N LEU A 136 -14.19 -2.15 -11.69
CA LEU A 136 -13.33 -3.06 -10.94
C LEU A 136 -13.04 -2.50 -9.54
N GLU A 137 -13.18 -3.33 -8.52
CA GLU A 137 -12.91 -2.97 -7.13
C GLU A 137 -11.78 -3.85 -6.58
N GLY A 138 -10.81 -3.24 -5.90
CA GLY A 138 -9.74 -3.99 -5.24
C GLY A 138 -10.26 -4.74 -4.01
N VAL A 139 -9.66 -5.88 -3.70
CA VAL A 139 -10.00 -6.70 -2.52
C VAL A 139 -8.72 -7.00 -1.76
N SER A 140 -8.66 -6.56 -0.50
CA SER A 140 -7.54 -6.83 0.41
C SER A 140 -7.67 -8.22 1.02
N PHE A 141 -7.46 -9.24 0.20
CA PHE A 141 -7.57 -10.64 0.60
C PHE A 141 -6.45 -11.06 1.58
N PRO A 142 -6.67 -12.03 2.48
CA PRO A 142 -5.60 -12.57 3.33
C PRO A 142 -4.44 -13.10 2.47
N GLY A 143 -3.22 -12.66 2.78
CA GLY A 143 -2.00 -13.09 2.07
C GLY A 143 -1.85 -12.64 0.62
N HIS A 144 -2.88 -12.08 -0.02
CA HIS A 144 -2.87 -11.73 -1.45
C HIS A 144 -3.69 -10.47 -1.75
N PHE A 145 -3.65 -9.94 -2.97
CA PHE A 145 -4.55 -8.86 -3.38
C PHE A 145 -5.25 -9.25 -4.66
N LEU A 146 -6.57 -9.09 -4.68
CA LEU A 146 -7.44 -9.51 -5.77
C LEU A 146 -8.23 -8.32 -6.30
N VAL A 147 -8.88 -8.52 -7.44
CA VAL A 147 -9.83 -7.57 -8.01
C VAL A 147 -11.17 -8.28 -8.16
N ARG A 148 -12.26 -7.60 -7.84
CA ARG A 148 -13.61 -8.11 -8.08
C ARG A 148 -14.37 -7.25 -9.08
N LEU A 149 -15.35 -7.87 -9.71
CA LEU A 149 -16.32 -7.24 -10.59
C LEU A 149 -17.71 -7.77 -10.26
N ARG A 150 -18.61 -6.88 -9.83
CA ARG A 150 -20.03 -7.23 -9.61
C ARG A 150 -20.76 -7.31 -10.95
N LEU A 151 -21.44 -8.43 -11.18
CA LEU A 151 -22.25 -8.73 -12.35
C LEU A 151 -23.72 -8.93 -11.92
N ARG A 152 -24.66 -8.94 -12.88
CA ARG A 152 -26.09 -9.16 -12.57
C ARG A 152 -26.37 -10.51 -11.90
N GLY A 153 -25.58 -11.53 -12.20
CA GLY A 153 -25.77 -12.89 -11.71
C GLY A 153 -24.78 -13.35 -10.64
N GLY A 154 -23.91 -12.46 -10.14
CA GLY A 154 -22.89 -12.83 -9.16
C GLY A 154 -21.68 -11.90 -9.14
N MET A 155 -20.56 -12.42 -8.65
CA MET A 155 -19.30 -11.70 -8.54
C MET A 155 -18.21 -12.49 -9.27
N LEU A 156 -17.45 -11.80 -10.12
CA LEU A 156 -16.23 -12.33 -10.70
C LEU A 156 -15.05 -11.86 -9.85
N VAL A 157 -14.19 -12.77 -9.41
CA VAL A 157 -12.95 -12.48 -8.69
C VAL A 157 -11.78 -12.83 -9.59
N LEU A 158 -10.82 -11.92 -9.72
CA LEU A 158 -9.70 -11.97 -10.66
C LEU A 158 -8.38 -11.76 -9.92
N ASP A 159 -7.37 -12.54 -10.29
CA ASP A 159 -6.00 -12.39 -9.81
C ASP A 159 -5.13 -11.72 -10.88
N ALA A 160 -4.91 -10.41 -10.75
CA ALA A 160 -4.04 -9.67 -11.66
C ALA A 160 -2.56 -10.10 -11.58
N PHE A 161 -2.12 -10.72 -10.49
CA PHE A 161 -0.78 -11.30 -10.39
C PHE A 161 -0.62 -12.54 -11.28
N ALA A 162 -1.71 -13.29 -11.43
CA ALA A 162 -1.81 -14.48 -12.27
C ALA A 162 -2.44 -14.17 -13.65
N GLY A 163 -2.15 -13.00 -14.22
CA GLY A 163 -2.58 -12.64 -15.57
C GLY A 163 -4.09 -12.36 -15.71
N GLY A 164 -4.75 -11.98 -14.61
CA GLY A 164 -6.19 -11.73 -14.58
C GLY A 164 -7.01 -13.01 -14.58
N ALA A 165 -6.44 -14.12 -14.11
CA ALA A 165 -7.14 -15.39 -14.01
C ALA A 165 -8.36 -15.30 -13.08
N PRO A 166 -9.52 -15.87 -13.46
CA PRO A 166 -10.65 -16.00 -12.55
C PRO A 166 -10.28 -16.90 -11.38
N GLN A 167 -10.82 -16.61 -10.19
CA GLN A 167 -10.61 -17.38 -8.98
C GLN A 167 -11.92 -18.07 -8.60
N SER A 168 -11.88 -19.40 -8.47
CA SER A 168 -12.99 -20.18 -7.95
C SER A 168 -13.12 -20.04 -6.43
N GLU A 169 -14.25 -20.47 -5.87
CA GLU A 169 -14.41 -20.52 -4.42
C GLU A 169 -13.36 -21.42 -3.77
N ASP A 170 -13.05 -22.56 -4.38
CA ASP A 170 -12.03 -23.50 -3.89
C ASP A 170 -10.64 -22.85 -3.85
N ASP A 171 -10.25 -22.12 -4.91
CA ASP A 171 -8.98 -21.39 -4.95
C ASP A 171 -8.87 -20.37 -3.81
N LEU A 172 -9.98 -19.66 -3.53
CA LEU A 172 -10.03 -18.62 -2.50
C LEU A 172 -9.97 -19.25 -1.10
N ARG A 173 -10.68 -20.35 -0.86
CA ARG A 173 -10.64 -21.08 0.42
C ARG A 173 -9.26 -21.66 0.68
N GLU A 174 -8.64 -22.28 -0.33
CA GLU A 174 -7.28 -22.82 -0.20
C GLU A 174 -6.27 -21.73 0.18
N ARG A 175 -6.39 -20.53 -0.40
CA ARG A 175 -5.54 -19.39 -0.04
C ARG A 175 -5.74 -18.94 1.40
N ILE A 176 -6.98 -18.89 1.89
CA ILE A 176 -7.30 -18.53 3.28
C ILE A 176 -6.65 -19.53 4.23
N GLU A 177 -6.80 -20.83 3.99
CA GLU A 177 -6.25 -21.89 4.84
C GLU A 177 -4.73 -21.85 4.95
N ARG A 178 -4.03 -21.43 3.89
CA ARG A 178 -2.56 -21.32 3.88
C ARG A 178 -2.04 -20.17 4.75
N VAL A 179 -2.80 -19.10 4.94
CA VAL A 179 -2.30 -17.84 5.51
C VAL A 179 -2.97 -17.44 6.82
N VAL A 180 -4.17 -17.94 7.09
CA VAL A 180 -4.89 -17.66 8.33
C VAL A 180 -4.60 -18.79 9.34
N PRO A 181 -3.93 -18.49 10.47
CA PRO A 181 -3.64 -19.52 11.47
C PRO A 181 -4.91 -20.19 12.01
N LYS A 182 -4.83 -21.51 12.28
CA LYS A 182 -5.91 -22.24 12.94
C LYS A 182 -6.25 -21.59 14.28
N GLY A 183 -7.53 -21.27 14.49
CA GLY A 183 -8.02 -20.61 15.70
C GLY A 183 -8.03 -19.08 15.67
N ALA A 184 -7.50 -18.43 14.62
CA ALA A 184 -7.53 -16.97 14.48
C ALA A 184 -8.97 -16.40 14.41
N ALA A 185 -9.94 -17.21 14.00
CA ALA A 185 -11.36 -16.86 13.96
C ALA A 185 -12.11 -17.21 15.27
N GLY A 186 -11.46 -17.11 16.43
CA GLY A 186 -12.10 -17.35 17.73
C GLY A 186 -12.63 -18.78 17.91
N GLY A 187 -11.96 -19.77 17.31
CA GLY A 187 -12.36 -21.18 17.33
C GLY A 187 -13.36 -21.58 16.25
N ILE A 188 -13.81 -20.67 15.39
CA ILE A 188 -14.64 -20.99 14.23
C ILE A 188 -13.77 -21.60 13.12
N PRO A 189 -14.14 -22.76 12.54
CA PRO A 189 -13.45 -23.32 11.37
C PRO A 189 -13.48 -22.34 10.19
N LEU A 190 -12.33 -22.13 9.53
CA LEU A 190 -12.23 -21.17 8.41
C LEU A 190 -13.16 -21.55 7.24
N GLU A 191 -13.35 -22.85 7.00
CA GLU A 191 -14.30 -23.37 6.01
C GLU A 191 -15.76 -22.94 6.27
N SER A 192 -16.10 -22.61 7.51
CA SER A 192 -17.45 -22.19 7.90
C SER A 192 -17.68 -20.68 7.83
N LEU A 193 -16.61 -19.89 7.61
CA LEU A 193 -16.75 -18.45 7.42
C LEU A 193 -17.33 -18.15 6.02
N PRO A 194 -18.31 -17.23 5.93
CA PRO A 194 -18.82 -16.76 4.64
C PRO A 194 -17.69 -16.09 3.84
N LEU A 195 -17.44 -16.57 2.63
CA LEU A 195 -16.34 -16.08 1.79
C LEU A 195 -16.51 -14.59 1.43
N GLU A 196 -17.76 -14.13 1.36
CA GLU A 196 -18.13 -12.75 1.06
C GLU A 196 -17.47 -11.74 2.00
N GLN A 197 -17.23 -12.12 3.26
CA GLN A 197 -16.57 -11.26 4.26
C GLN A 197 -15.13 -10.93 3.88
N PHE A 198 -14.47 -11.81 3.11
CA PHE A 198 -13.12 -11.60 2.61
C PHE A 198 -13.08 -10.91 1.23
N LEU A 199 -14.24 -10.73 0.60
CA LEU A 199 -14.42 -10.15 -0.74
C LEU A 199 -15.04 -8.74 -0.71
N GLU A 200 -15.06 -8.11 0.46
CA GLU A 200 -15.44 -6.70 0.59
C GLU A 200 -14.48 -5.79 -0.19
N PRO A 201 -15.01 -4.73 -0.85
CA PRO A 201 -14.18 -3.84 -1.63
C PRO A 201 -13.26 -3.03 -0.69
N ALA A 202 -11.98 -2.98 -1.04
CA ALA A 202 -11.02 -2.14 -0.36
C ALA A 202 -11.20 -0.68 -0.78
N SER A 203 -11.30 0.19 0.21
CA SER A 203 -11.24 1.65 0.02
C SER A 203 -9.88 2.06 -0.56
N HIS A 204 -9.80 3.22 -1.22
CA HIS A 204 -8.53 3.71 -1.78
C HIS A 204 -7.47 3.90 -0.69
N ARG A 205 -7.86 4.39 0.49
CA ARG A 205 -6.96 4.42 1.66
C ARG A 205 -6.49 3.03 2.10
N GLN A 206 -7.36 2.02 2.11
CA GLN A 206 -6.96 0.65 2.45
C GLN A 206 -5.97 0.08 1.44
N ILE A 207 -6.15 0.35 0.14
CA ILE A 207 -5.22 -0.04 -0.93
C ILE A 207 -3.86 0.63 -0.69
N LEU A 208 -3.83 1.94 -0.48
CA LEU A 208 -2.59 2.69 -0.25
C LEU A 208 -1.88 2.25 1.04
N ALA A 209 -2.64 2.02 2.12
CA ALA A 209 -2.09 1.50 3.37
C ALA A 209 -1.43 0.13 3.14
N ARG A 210 -2.01 -0.73 2.30
CA ARG A 210 -1.41 -2.03 1.97
C ARG A 210 -0.16 -1.91 1.11
N VAL A 211 -0.12 -1.01 0.11
CA VAL A 211 1.12 -0.69 -0.64
C VAL A 211 2.22 -0.28 0.33
N LEU A 212 1.92 0.62 1.26
CA LEU A 212 2.88 1.12 2.24
C LEU A 212 3.31 0.04 3.25
N ARG A 213 2.41 -0.83 3.70
CA ARG A 213 2.77 -1.95 4.59
C ARG A 213 3.69 -2.96 3.91
N ASN A 214 3.54 -3.19 2.61
CA ASN A 214 4.49 -4.01 1.86
C ASN A 214 5.89 -3.39 1.87
N LEU A 215 5.99 -2.08 1.56
CA LEU A 215 7.26 -1.34 1.62
C LEU A 215 7.84 -1.30 3.04
N LYS A 216 6.99 -1.15 4.07
CA LYS A 216 7.38 -1.17 5.48
C LYS A 216 8.05 -2.49 5.84
N SER A 217 7.46 -3.63 5.44
CA SER A 217 8.07 -4.94 5.68
C SER A 217 9.42 -5.04 4.98
N ILE A 218 9.47 -4.69 3.68
CA ILE A 218 10.69 -4.79 2.87
C ILE A 218 11.84 -3.98 3.50
N TYR A 219 11.62 -2.71 3.84
CA TYR A 219 12.68 -1.86 4.40
C TYR A 219 13.01 -2.17 5.85
N ARG A 220 12.06 -2.69 6.64
CA ARG A 220 12.37 -3.20 7.98
C ARG A 220 13.27 -4.42 7.88
N ASP A 221 12.92 -5.38 7.03
CA ASP A 221 13.63 -6.65 6.92
C ASP A 221 15.02 -6.46 6.25
N ALA A 222 15.17 -5.44 5.39
CA ALA A 222 16.45 -5.01 4.82
C ALA A 222 17.29 -4.09 5.74
N ASP A 223 16.78 -3.73 6.92
CA ASP A 223 17.40 -2.77 7.85
C ASP A 223 17.75 -1.41 7.23
N GLU A 224 16.81 -0.83 6.48
CA GLU A 224 16.93 0.46 5.77
C GLU A 224 16.14 1.57 6.52
N PRO A 225 16.65 2.10 7.64
CA PRO A 225 15.88 2.95 8.55
C PRO A 225 15.45 4.28 7.92
N ALA A 226 16.25 4.84 7.01
CA ALA A 226 15.91 6.09 6.33
C ALA A 226 14.70 5.92 5.39
N GLN A 227 14.62 4.80 4.67
CA GLN A 227 13.48 4.51 3.79
C GLN A 227 12.25 4.11 4.59
N LEU A 228 12.44 3.30 5.63
CA LEU A 228 11.38 2.91 6.55
C LEU A 228 10.69 4.14 7.18
N LEU A 229 11.45 5.16 7.54
CA LEU A 229 10.88 6.39 8.11
C LEU A 229 9.99 7.13 7.10
N LYS A 230 10.42 7.26 5.84
CA LYS A 230 9.59 7.88 4.78
C LYS A 230 8.27 7.12 4.59
N VAL A 231 8.34 5.78 4.60
CA VAL A 231 7.15 4.93 4.51
C VAL A 231 6.22 5.13 5.71
N LEU A 232 6.74 5.11 6.94
CA LEU A 232 5.94 5.34 8.16
C LEU A 232 5.29 6.73 8.18
N ASN A 233 5.98 7.74 7.68
CA ASN A 233 5.42 9.08 7.50
C ASN A 233 4.20 9.06 6.56
N ARG A 234 4.27 8.34 5.43
CA ARG A 234 3.11 8.18 4.53
C ARG A 234 2.00 7.36 5.18
N ILE A 235 2.32 6.29 5.90
CA ILE A 235 1.32 5.43 6.57
C ILE A 235 0.49 6.26 7.54
N LEU A 236 1.11 7.09 8.37
CA LEU A 236 0.41 7.93 9.34
C LEU A 236 -0.41 9.06 8.71
N VAL A 237 -0.19 9.39 7.43
CA VAL A 237 -1.10 10.26 6.66
C VAL A 237 -2.32 9.48 6.16
N VAL A 238 -2.14 8.23 5.71
CA VAL A 238 -3.23 7.39 5.19
C VAL A 238 -4.11 6.83 6.32
N THR A 239 -3.50 6.45 7.43
CA THR A 239 -4.13 5.83 8.61
C THR A 239 -3.70 6.56 9.89
N PRO A 240 -4.24 7.76 10.16
CA PRO A 240 -3.82 8.59 11.30
C PRO A 240 -4.12 7.98 12.67
N ASP A 241 -5.07 7.05 12.73
CA ASP A 241 -5.51 6.37 13.97
C ASP A 241 -4.75 5.07 14.24
N ALA A 242 -3.78 4.70 13.38
CA ALA A 242 -3.00 3.49 13.55
C ALA A 242 -1.92 3.68 14.63
N SER A 243 -2.29 3.53 15.90
CA SER A 243 -1.39 3.74 17.05
C SER A 243 -0.12 2.89 16.99
N ALA A 244 -0.19 1.66 16.49
CA ALA A 244 1.00 0.82 16.29
C ALA A 244 2.03 1.45 15.33
N GLU A 245 1.59 2.23 14.35
CA GLU A 245 2.46 2.92 13.40
C GLU A 245 3.13 4.15 14.04
N LEU A 246 2.47 4.80 15.02
CA LEU A 246 3.10 5.83 15.87
C LEU A 246 4.21 5.22 16.72
N ARG A 247 3.94 4.10 17.37
CA ARG A 247 4.96 3.37 18.15
C ARG A 247 6.17 3.05 17.27
N ASP A 248 5.95 2.39 16.14
CA ASP A 248 7.03 1.94 15.27
C ASP A 248 7.86 3.13 14.74
N ARG A 249 7.24 4.27 14.42
CA ARG A 249 7.96 5.49 14.01
C ARG A 249 8.69 6.16 15.17
N GLY A 250 8.10 6.19 16.36
CA GLY A 250 8.75 6.70 17.57
C GLY A 250 10.01 5.92 17.94
N LEU A 251 9.94 4.59 17.89
CA LEU A 251 11.10 3.69 18.09
C LEU A 251 12.18 3.91 17.02
N LEU A 252 11.76 4.09 15.76
CA LEU A 252 12.69 4.39 14.68
C LEU A 252 13.37 5.75 14.82
N TYR A 253 12.62 6.79 15.21
CA TYR A 253 13.20 8.10 15.53
C TYR A 253 14.20 8.00 16.67
N GLN A 254 13.90 7.21 17.70
CA GLN A 254 14.84 6.99 18.81
C GLN A 254 16.12 6.32 18.33
N ARG A 255 16.02 5.29 17.47
CA ARG A 255 17.19 4.64 16.84
C ARG A 255 18.01 5.60 15.99
N LEU A 256 17.36 6.57 15.35
CA LEU A 256 17.99 7.62 14.55
C LEU A 256 18.41 8.85 15.38
N GLU A 257 18.38 8.76 16.71
CA GLU A 257 18.73 9.85 17.65
C GLU A 257 17.90 11.13 17.45
N CYS A 258 16.72 11.01 16.85
CA CYS A 258 15.75 12.08 16.67
C CYS A 258 14.86 12.17 17.92
N TRP A 259 15.45 12.64 19.02
CA TRP A 259 14.85 12.51 20.36
C TRP A 259 13.50 13.21 20.54
N GLN A 260 13.34 14.43 20.01
CA GLN A 260 12.09 15.19 20.14
C GLN A 260 10.94 14.56 19.33
N PRO A 261 11.11 14.20 18.04
CA PRO A 261 10.11 13.41 17.31
C PRO A 261 9.79 12.06 17.97
N ALA A 262 10.80 11.34 18.46
CA ALA A 262 10.60 10.08 19.16
C ALA A 262 9.73 10.26 20.41
N LEU A 263 10.01 11.30 21.21
CA LEU A 263 9.25 11.63 22.41
C LEU A 263 7.79 11.94 22.09
N ALA A 264 7.54 12.72 21.03
CA ALA A 264 6.20 13.07 20.60
C ALA A 264 5.39 11.83 20.17
N ASP A 265 5.96 10.98 19.33
CA ASP A 265 5.26 9.79 18.81
C ASP A 265 5.01 8.73 19.90
N LEU A 266 6.00 8.43 20.74
CA LEU A 266 5.84 7.44 21.81
C LEU A 266 4.88 7.92 22.91
N ALA A 267 4.88 9.23 23.22
CA ALA A 267 3.90 9.79 24.14
C ALA A 267 2.46 9.66 23.59
N ALA A 268 2.26 10.03 22.33
CA ALA A 268 0.95 9.90 21.67
C ALA A 268 0.49 8.44 21.57
N TYR A 269 1.40 7.50 21.35
CA TYR A 269 1.08 6.08 21.36
C TYR A 269 0.59 5.60 22.73
N VAL A 270 1.31 5.91 23.81
CA VAL A 270 0.93 5.52 25.18
C VAL A 270 -0.42 6.13 25.58
N GLU A 271 -0.71 7.36 25.14
CA GLU A 271 -2.00 8.01 25.38
C GLU A 271 -3.15 7.33 24.62
N ARG A 272 -2.92 6.97 23.36
CA ARG A 272 -3.96 6.36 22.50
C ARG A 272 -4.18 4.87 22.75
N ALA A 273 -3.20 4.17 23.31
CA ALA A 273 -3.24 2.74 23.54
C ALA A 273 -2.74 2.39 24.97
N PRO A 274 -3.44 2.84 26.02
CA PRO A 274 -2.98 2.68 27.41
C PRO A 274 -2.85 1.22 27.87
N ASP A 275 -3.68 0.34 27.28
CA ASP A 275 -3.79 -1.09 27.57
C ASP A 275 -3.03 -1.96 26.55
N ALA A 276 -2.14 -1.37 25.73
CA ALA A 276 -1.34 -2.13 24.79
C ALA A 276 -0.45 -3.16 25.54
N PRO A 277 -0.27 -4.39 25.02
CA PRO A 277 0.53 -5.42 25.67
C PRO A 277 1.98 -5.01 25.96
N ASP A 278 2.56 -4.16 25.11
CA ASP A 278 3.90 -3.59 25.19
C ASP A 278 3.93 -2.20 25.87
N GLY A 279 2.80 -1.76 26.43
CA GLY A 279 2.64 -0.42 26.98
C GLY A 279 3.56 -0.12 28.16
N GLU A 280 3.88 -1.10 29.01
CA GLU A 280 4.84 -0.93 30.11
C GLU A 280 6.26 -0.68 29.59
N ASP A 281 6.74 -1.48 28.64
CA ASP A 281 8.06 -1.35 28.04
C ASP A 281 8.22 0.02 27.35
N VAL A 282 7.20 0.45 26.60
CA VAL A 282 7.23 1.75 25.93
C VAL A 282 7.18 2.90 26.93
N ARG A 283 6.43 2.77 28.04
CA ARG A 283 6.44 3.77 29.13
C ARG A 283 7.82 3.92 29.76
N LEU A 284 8.56 2.82 29.98
CA LEU A 284 9.93 2.88 30.50
C LEU A 284 10.87 3.59 29.53
N GLN A 285 10.79 3.27 28.23
CA GLN A 285 11.56 3.97 27.20
C GLN A 285 11.23 5.46 27.15
N LEU A 286 9.96 5.82 27.26
CA LEU A 286 9.49 7.21 27.28
C LEU A 286 10.09 8.01 28.45
N MET A 287 10.22 7.41 29.64
CA MET A 287 10.85 8.05 30.79
C MET A 287 12.34 8.33 30.54
N ALA A 288 13.08 7.36 30.00
CA ALA A 288 14.48 7.54 29.63
C ALA A 288 14.65 8.63 28.56
N LEU A 289 13.75 8.66 27.58
CA LEU A 289 13.75 9.63 26.49
C LEU A 289 13.48 11.06 26.97
N ARG A 290 12.55 11.25 27.93
CA ARG A 290 12.31 12.55 28.58
C ARG A 290 13.57 13.08 29.27
N ALA A 291 14.28 12.22 30.01
CA ALA A 291 15.53 12.59 30.65
C ALA A 291 16.62 12.93 29.63
N GLN A 292 16.68 12.21 28.50
CA GLN A 292 17.59 12.52 27.40
C GLN A 292 17.30 13.90 26.78
N CYS A 293 16.05 14.18 26.42
CA CYS A 293 15.64 15.47 25.87
C CYS A 293 15.94 16.63 26.83
N ALA A 294 15.72 16.45 28.14
CA ALA A 294 16.00 17.47 29.15
C ALA A 294 17.50 17.79 29.30
N ARG A 295 18.40 16.84 28.99
CA ARG A 295 19.86 17.06 29.03
C ARG A 295 20.41 17.78 27.79
N MET A 296 19.64 17.84 26.71
CA MET A 296 20.03 18.45 25.44
C MET A 296 19.51 19.88 25.26
N ASN A 297 18.64 20.33 26.17
CA ASN A 297 18.17 21.71 26.28
C ASN A 297 19.02 22.48 27.30
#